data_AF-A0A4P5S7X1-F1
#
_entry.id   AF-A0A4P5S7X1-F1
#
_cell.length_a   1.000
_cell.length_b   1.000
_cell.length_c   1.000
_cell.angle_alpha   90.00
_cell.angle_beta   90.00
_cell.angle_gamma   90.00
#
_symmetry.space_group_name_H-M   'P 1'
#
loop_
_entity.id
_entity.type
_entity.pdbx_description
1 polymer ?
#
loop_
_entity_poly.entity_id
_entity_poly.type
_entity_poly.pdbx_seq_one_letter_code
_entity_poly.pdbx_strand_id
1 'polypeptide(L)'
;MSWWLVILLAFGAYGSKVLGVVVLGERQLSPVLQRCLVLIPAALLGALIAKDTFTTVQNFSIDARLAGLIVAIGATWKKVPLVLVIALGVGATALVRALA
;
A
#
# COMPACT_ATOMS: atom_id res chain seq x y z
N MET A 1 6.65 -24.22 -2.52
CA MET A 1 7.32 -22.98 -2.96
C MET A 1 8.77 -23.30 -3.19
N SER A 2 9.20 -23.42 -4.45
CA SER A 2 10.59 -23.73 -4.78
C SER A 2 11.46 -22.50 -4.59
N TRP A 3 12.56 -22.64 -3.83
CA TRP A 3 13.57 -21.60 -3.60
C TRP A 3 14.05 -20.93 -4.90
N TRP A 4 14.02 -21.69 -6.00
CA TRP A 4 14.34 -21.22 -7.33
C TRP A 4 13.48 -20.03 -7.80
N LEU A 5 12.16 -20.08 -7.56
CA LEU A 5 11.26 -18.98 -7.94
C LEU A 5 11.58 -17.70 -7.16
N VAL A 6 11.87 -17.83 -5.87
CA VAL A 6 12.22 -16.68 -5.00
C VAL A 6 13.51 -16.02 -5.48
N ILE A 7 14.52 -16.81 -5.82
CA ILE A 7 15.79 -16.31 -6.38
C ILE A 7 15.53 -15.59 -7.72
N LEU A 8 14.71 -16.17 -8.59
CA LEU A 8 14.40 -15.59 -9.91
C LEU A 8 13.62 -14.28 -9.79
N LEU A 9 12.64 -14.21 -8.88
CA LEU A 9 11.90 -12.99 -8.53
C LEU A 9 12.83 -11.91 -7.96
N ALA A 10 13.71 -12.28 -7.03
CA ALA A 10 14.68 -11.36 -6.44
C ALA A 10 15.63 -10.80 -7.50
N PHE A 11 16.12 -11.65 -8.40
CA PHE A 11 17.00 -11.24 -9.48
C PHE A 11 16.29 -10.32 -10.48
N GLY A 12 15.04 -10.62 -10.85
CA GLY A 12 14.22 -9.76 -11.71
C GLY A 12 13.95 -8.39 -11.09
N ALA A 13 13.62 -8.35 -9.80
CA ALA A 13 13.38 -7.09 -9.07
C ALA A 13 14.65 -6.24 -8.96
N TYR A 14 15.78 -6.85 -8.59
CA TYR A 14 17.07 -6.15 -8.53
C TYR A 14 17.55 -5.71 -9.90
N GLY A 15 17.41 -6.56 -10.92
CA GLY A 15 17.76 -6.25 -12.30
C GLY A 15 16.96 -5.04 -12.82
N SER A 16 15.66 -4.99 -12.55
CA SER A 16 14.82 -3.84 -12.89
C SER A 16 15.29 -2.55 -12.21
N LYS A 17 15.70 -2.61 -10.93
CA LYS A 17 16.20 -1.46 -10.19
C LYS A 17 17.55 -0.97 -10.72
N VAL A 18 18.46 -1.89 -11.04
CA VAL A 18 19.77 -1.57 -11.64
C VAL A 18 19.60 -0.98 -13.04
N LEU A 19 18.72 -1.56 -13.87
CA LEU A 19 18.39 -1.00 -15.19
C LEU A 19 17.86 0.43 -15.08
N GLY A 20 16.99 0.70 -14.09
CA GLY A 20 16.53 2.05 -13.80
C GLY A 20 17.70 3.00 -13.52
N VAL A 21 18.61 2.64 -12.61
CA VAL A 21 19.76 3.49 -12.25
C VAL A 21 20.76 3.66 -13.41
N VAL A 22 21.05 2.60 -14.17
CA VAL A 22 22.01 2.63 -15.27
C VAL A 22 21.46 3.38 -16.50
N VAL A 23 20.17 3.25 -16.79
CA VAL A 23 19.53 3.89 -17.96
C VAL A 23 19.10 5.33 -17.67
N LEU A 24 18.63 5.64 -16.45
CA LEU A 24 18.21 7.01 -16.08
C LEU A 24 19.33 7.86 -15.48
N GLY A 25 20.41 7.24 -14.95
CA GLY A 25 21.61 7.86 -14.36
C GLY A 25 21.57 9.37 -14.13
N GLU A 26 21.93 10.12 -15.18
CA GLU A 26 22.06 11.60 -15.18
C GLU A 26 21.05 12.30 -16.11
N ARG A 27 20.14 11.54 -16.75
CA ARG A 27 19.19 12.14 -17.70
C ARG A 27 18.10 12.88 -16.94
N GLN A 28 18.03 14.19 -17.16
CA GLN A 28 16.90 15.00 -16.69
C GLN A 28 15.61 14.45 -17.32
N LEU A 29 14.80 13.82 -16.48
CA LEU A 29 13.50 13.31 -16.87
C LEU A 29 12.56 14.47 -17.18
N SER A 30 11.64 14.26 -18.12
CA SER A 30 10.56 15.22 -18.39
C SER A 30 9.81 15.54 -17.09
N PRO A 31 9.45 16.82 -16.83
CA PRO A 31 8.74 17.23 -15.62
C PRO A 31 7.42 16.48 -15.39
N VAL A 32 6.80 15.97 -16.45
CA VAL A 32 5.60 15.10 -16.35
C VAL A 32 5.95 13.76 -15.70
N LEU A 33 7.06 13.14 -16.12
CA LEU A 33 7.45 11.83 -15.61
C LEU A 33 7.88 11.91 -14.13
N GLN A 34 8.58 12.98 -13.73
CA GLN A 34 8.90 13.21 -12.30
C GLN A 34 7.65 13.32 -11.43
N ARG A 35 6.63 14.05 -11.89
CA ARG A 35 5.35 14.14 -11.17
C ARG A 35 4.69 12.77 -11.03
N CYS A 36 4.66 11.97 -12.10
CA CYS A 36 4.14 10.61 -12.04
C CYS A 36 4.93 9.72 -11.07
N LEU A 37 6.26 9.74 -11.11
CA LEU A 37 7.12 8.94 -10.22
C LEU A 37 6.87 9.24 -8.73
N VAL A 38 6.61 10.50 -8.38
CA VAL A 38 6.26 10.89 -7.00
C VAL A 38 4.88 10.36 -6.58
N LEU A 39 3.95 10.19 -7.54
CA LEU A 39 2.60 9.68 -7.28
C LEU A 39 2.52 8.14 -7.25
N ILE A 40 3.46 7.44 -7.89
CA ILE A 40 3.46 5.96 -7.98
C ILE A 40 3.38 5.30 -6.60
N PRO A 41 4.19 5.65 -5.58
CA PRO A 41 4.11 5.00 -4.27
C PRO A 41 2.74 5.16 -3.62
N ALA A 42 2.16 6.37 -3.66
CA ALA A 42 0.84 6.63 -3.09
C ALA A 42 -0.26 5.87 -3.85
N ALA A 43 -0.18 5.82 -5.19
CA ALA A 43 -1.13 5.08 -6.01
C ALA A 43 -1.03 3.56 -5.77
N LEU A 44 0.19 3.02 -5.67
CA LEU A 44 0.42 1.61 -5.38
C LEU A 44 -0.08 1.23 -3.97
N LEU A 45 0.21 2.06 -2.96
CA LEU A 45 -0.30 1.86 -1.61
C LEU A 45 -1.83 1.91 -1.57
N GLY A 46 -2.45 2.88 -2.25
CA GLY A 46 -3.91 2.97 -2.36
C GLY A 46 -4.51 1.75 -3.05
N ALA A 47 -3.91 1.29 -4.14
CA ALA A 47 -4.34 0.09 -4.85
C ALA A 47 -4.17 -1.19 -4.01
N LEU A 48 -3.07 -1.32 -3.26
CA LEU A 48 -2.85 -2.42 -2.32
C LEU A 48 -3.88 -2.42 -1.21
N ILE A 49 -4.13 -1.28 -0.57
CA ILE A 49 -5.15 -1.15 0.48
C ILE A 49 -6.53 -1.53 -0.07
N ALA A 50 -6.90 -1.02 -1.25
CA ALA A 50 -8.16 -1.36 -1.89
C ALA A 50 -8.23 -2.87 -2.17
N LYS A 51 -7.21 -3.44 -2.82
CA LYS A 51 -7.14 -4.87 -3.10
C LYS A 51 -7.24 -5.70 -1.82
N ASP A 52 -6.44 -5.41 -0.80
CA ASP A 52 -6.42 -6.19 0.44
C ASP A 52 -7.67 -6.01 1.29
N THR A 53 -8.42 -4.91 1.10
CA THR A 53 -9.72 -4.68 1.74
C THR A 53 -10.86 -5.41 1.01
N PHE A 54 -10.86 -5.40 -0.33
CA PHE A 54 -11.95 -5.96 -1.13
C PHE A 54 -11.74 -7.42 -1.57
N THR A 55 -10.50 -7.91 -1.58
CA THR A 55 -10.19 -9.28 -2.03
C THR A 55 -9.45 -10.06 -0.94
N THR A 56 -10.21 -10.82 -0.14
CA THR A 56 -9.66 -11.87 0.72
C THR A 56 -10.20 -13.23 0.29
N VAL A 57 -9.32 -13.98 -0.38
CA VAL A 57 -9.20 -15.43 -0.64
C VAL A 57 -10.45 -16.30 -0.86
N GLN A 58 -11.64 -16.10 -0.26
CA GLN A 58 -12.81 -16.94 -0.58
C GLN A 58 -14.18 -16.49 -0.05
N ASN A 59 -14.30 -15.38 0.69
CA ASN A 59 -15.61 -14.92 1.15
C ASN A 59 -15.72 -13.40 1.01
N PHE A 60 -16.79 -12.95 0.34
CA PHE A 60 -17.16 -11.54 0.22
C PHE A 60 -17.70 -11.05 1.57
N SER A 61 -16.86 -11.05 2.61
CA SER A 61 -17.17 -10.35 3.85
C SER A 61 -16.71 -8.92 3.68
N ILE A 62 -17.59 -7.95 3.96
CA ILE A 62 -17.19 -6.58 4.24
C ILE A 62 -16.26 -6.67 5.47
N ASP A 63 -14.96 -6.79 5.22
CA ASP A 63 -13.99 -7.11 6.27
C ASP A 63 -14.00 -5.95 7.29
N ALA A 64 -13.86 -6.28 8.58
CA ALA A 64 -13.83 -5.30 9.68
C ALA A 64 -12.78 -4.19 9.45
N ARG A 65 -11.81 -4.46 8.56
CA ARG A 65 -10.81 -3.52 8.03
C ARG A 65 -11.40 -2.30 7.33
N LEU A 66 -12.55 -2.42 6.64
CA LEU A 66 -13.20 -1.29 5.97
C LEU A 66 -13.67 -0.24 7.00
N ALA A 67 -14.24 -0.69 8.12
CA ALA A 67 -14.63 0.19 9.21
C ALA A 67 -13.42 0.89 9.84
N GLY A 68 -12.33 0.16 10.07
CA GLY A 68 -11.07 0.74 10.52
C GLY A 68 -10.49 1.78 9.56
N LEU A 69 -10.57 1.52 8.25
CA LEU A 69 -10.12 2.43 7.20
C LEU A 69 -10.92 3.73 7.19
N ILE A 70 -12.25 3.66 7.27
CA ILE A 70 -13.13 4.85 7.32
C ILE A 70 -12.79 5.72 8.53
N VAL A 71 -12.59 5.10 9.70
CA VAL A 71 -12.22 5.82 10.93
C VAL A 71 -10.85 6.49 10.79
N ALA A 72 -9.86 5.79 10.22
CA ALA A 72 -8.54 6.34 9.98
C ALA A 72 -8.55 7.52 8.99
N ILE A 73 -9.35 7.44 7.92
CA ILE A 73 -9.55 8.54 6.95
C ILE A 73 -10.12 9.77 7.67
N GLY A 74 -11.18 9.60 8.47
CA GLY A 74 -11.79 10.68 9.24
C GLY A 74 -10.84 11.33 10.25
N ALA A 75 -10.05 10.52 10.97
CA ALA A 75 -9.05 11.02 11.91
C ALA A 75 -7.93 11.81 11.20
N THR A 76 -7.53 11.37 10.00
CA THR A 76 -6.52 12.06 9.18
C THR A 76 -7.03 13.41 8.69
N TRP A 77 -8.31 13.51 8.28
CA TRP A 77 -8.93 14.78 7.88
C TRP A 77 -8.95 15.82 9.00
N LYS A 78 -9.11 15.36 10.25
CA LYS A 78 -9.05 16.22 11.44
C LYS A 78 -7.62 16.61 11.83
N LYS A 79 -6.59 16.25 11.04
CA LYS A 79 -5.16 16.53 11.28
C LYS A 79 -4.67 16.03 12.65
N VAL A 80 -5.17 14.88 13.06
CA VAL A 80 -4.84 14.25 14.35
C VAL A 80 -3.42 13.65 14.28
N PRO A 81 -2.63 13.62 15.38
CA PRO A 81 -1.32 12.96 15.40
C PRO A 81 -1.39 11.50 14.92
N LEU A 82 -0.40 11.09 14.12
CA LEU A 82 -0.36 9.79 13.44
C LEU A 82 -0.60 8.61 14.38
N VAL A 83 -0.01 8.64 15.58
CA VAL A 83 -0.17 7.60 16.60
C VAL A 83 -1.64 7.38 16.95
N LEU A 84 -2.42 8.47 17.08
CA LEU A 84 -3.83 8.38 17.43
C LEU A 84 -4.67 7.90 16.24
N VAL A 85 -4.31 8.26 15.01
CA VAL A 85 -4.95 7.73 13.79
C VAL A 85 -4.80 6.21 13.73
N ILE A 86 -3.58 5.71 13.99
CA ILE A 86 -3.31 4.26 14.04
C ILE A 86 -4.11 3.60 15.17
N ALA A 87 -4.09 4.17 16.37
CA ALA A 87 -4.82 3.63 17.51
C ALA A 87 -6.34 3.55 17.26
N LEU A 88 -6.93 4.58 16.65
CA LEU A 88 -8.35 4.61 16.30
C LEU A 88 -8.69 3.61 15.20
N GLY A 89 -7.86 3.50 14.15
CA GLY A 89 -8.08 2.54 13.07
C GLY A 89 -7.98 1.09 13.54
N VAL A 90 -6.95 0.76 14.34
CA VAL A 90 -6.78 -0.57 14.95
C VAL A 90 -7.92 -0.86 15.93
N GLY A 91 -8.28 0.10 16.78
CA GLY A 91 -9.37 -0.02 17.74
C GLY A 91 -10.72 -0.28 17.07
N ALA A 92 -11.05 0.48 16.03
CA ALA A 92 -12.28 0.29 15.25
C ALA A 92 -12.31 -1.08 14.56
N THR A 93 -11.20 -1.51 13.95
CA THR A 93 -11.10 -2.85 13.34
C THR A 93 -11.29 -3.95 14.39
N ALA A 94 -10.66 -3.80 15.56
CA ALA A 94 -10.74 -4.77 16.64
C ALA A 94 -12.15 -4.86 17.24
N LEU A 95 -12.83 -3.72 17.43
CA LEU A 95 -14.21 -3.68 17.95
C LEU A 95 -15.19 -4.31 16.97
N VAL A 96 -15.11 -3.98 15.69
CA VAL A 96 -16.00 -4.56 14.66
C VAL A 96 -15.79 -6.06 14.56
N ARG A 97 -14.54 -6.53 14.64
CA ARG A 97 -14.22 -7.96 14.67
C ARG A 97 -14.64 -8.67 15.96
N ALA A 98 -14.72 -7.97 17.09
CA ALA A 98 -15.19 -8.55 18.35
C ALA A 98 -16.72 -8.66 18.42
N LEU A 99 -17.44 -7.86 17.64
CA LEU A 99 -18.91 -7.82 17.59
C LEU A 99 -19.53 -8.66 16.46
N ALA A 100 -18.72 -9.07 15.48
CA ALA A 100 -19.10 -9.92 14.34
C ALA A 100 -18.71 -11.37 14.58
#